data_AF-A0AAU9VKL0-F1
#
_entry.id   AF-A0AAU9VKL0-F1
#
_cell.length_a   1.000
_cell.length_b   1.000
_cell.length_c   1.000
_cell.angle_alpha   90.00
_cell.angle_beta   90.00
_cell.angle_gamma   90.00
#
_symmetry.space_group_name_H-M   'P 1'
#
loop_
_entity.id
_entity.type
_entity.pdbx_description
1 polymer ?
#
loop_
_entity_poly.entity_id
_entity_poly.type
_entity_poly.pdbx_seq_one_letter_code
_entity_poly.pdbx_strand_id
1 'polypeptide(L)'
;MQVSLVQGIAVLCVAFYWWDFSLASKRQGQNREARLTLKPKHGGQLMLSSGRIKLGEVFLSGINGLRGERGEKGAKGEKGSQGEKGDKGDSCSSSCKNIFTSSTSESCDARTEGELRYDKKSSHLFLCSRKQWQQLQTVLRGEISNSPPRKSCLDILFKGEGQGDGMYWINPAGTDPERNAFRAYCDMTTSGGGWTLVAKVTHDYSWVCPDRDGGMCRGSKTNPLNANLFHDIHQRDTVDLSIKSNVDAGVHLNDTIIRMLFISGRQSVRFTFVGSGNDWTATEDAYAAFNPSKKNRMFVDHEWGQYTLDNVDYTWNIIKHTRKDKTFSGKIICWGNKVKHSYRFYDHGLHVGSPASAHKPCLLDNNENEVMLKSHYATLQGSPLKARWDMAQFGFLGAQFVQVPNKRIAIWVR
;
A
#
# COMPACT_ATOMS: atom_id res chain seq x y z
N MET A 1 27.10 -34.89 35.20
CA MET A 1 28.41 -34.44 35.73
C MET A 1 28.21 -33.09 36.37
N GLN A 2 28.43 -32.99 37.69
CA GLN A 2 28.53 -31.72 38.41
C GLN A 2 29.95 -31.17 38.26
N VAL A 3 30.09 -29.91 37.83
CA VAL A 3 31.26 -29.06 38.12
C VAL A 3 30.77 -27.62 38.31
N SER A 4 31.28 -26.99 39.36
CA SER A 4 30.88 -25.73 39.97
C SER A 4 31.35 -24.46 39.24
N LEU A 5 30.66 -23.35 39.50
CA LEU A 5 31.06 -21.99 39.11
C LEU A 5 32.32 -21.55 39.86
N VAL A 6 33.37 -21.16 39.11
CA VAL A 6 34.39 -20.19 39.53
C VAL A 6 34.73 -19.31 38.31
N GLN A 7 35.01 -18.04 38.58
CA GLN A 7 35.13 -16.92 37.65
C GLN A 7 36.04 -17.17 36.44
N GLY A 8 35.57 -16.73 35.26
CA GLY A 8 36.42 -16.42 34.10
C GLY A 8 36.70 -17.59 33.15
N ILE A 9 35.97 -17.61 32.03
CA ILE A 9 36.24 -18.40 30.80
C ILE A 9 36.14 -19.93 30.96
N ALA A 10 34.96 -20.48 30.68
CA ALA A 10 34.80 -21.90 30.36
C ALA A 10 34.85 -22.09 28.83
N VAL A 11 35.96 -22.65 28.34
CA VAL A 11 36.04 -23.23 26.99
C VAL A 11 35.49 -24.65 27.08
N LEU A 12 34.32 -24.89 26.48
CA LEU A 12 33.76 -26.23 26.36
C LEU A 12 34.30 -26.86 25.07
N CYS A 13 35.42 -27.57 25.16
CA CYS A 13 35.87 -28.46 24.08
C CYS A 13 35.09 -29.77 24.19
N VAL A 14 34.08 -29.96 23.32
CA VAL A 14 33.53 -31.29 23.03
C VAL A 14 33.96 -31.64 21.62
N ALA A 15 34.93 -32.53 21.51
CA ALA A 15 35.42 -33.08 20.25
C ALA A 15 34.40 -34.09 19.70
N PHE A 16 33.66 -33.71 18.66
CA PHE A 16 33.14 -34.64 17.68
C PHE A 16 33.51 -34.12 16.29
N TYR A 17 34.07 -35.04 15.49
CA TYR A 17 34.74 -34.81 14.23
C TYR A 17 33.88 -34.00 13.23
N TRP A 18 34.51 -32.98 12.63
CA TRP A 18 34.13 -32.25 11.40
C TRP A 18 33.14 -31.08 11.50
N TRP A 19 33.28 -30.22 12.51
CA TRP A 19 32.55 -28.95 12.59
C TRP A 19 33.52 -27.81 12.96
N ASP A 20 33.71 -26.82 12.08
CA ASP A 20 34.41 -25.58 12.43
C ASP A 20 33.44 -24.63 13.15
N PHE A 21 33.59 -24.50 14.47
CA PHE A 21 32.85 -23.50 15.25
C PHE A 21 33.67 -22.20 15.35
N SER A 22 33.15 -21.12 14.77
CA SER A 22 33.69 -19.77 14.97
C SER A 22 32.67 -18.91 15.71
N LEU A 23 32.90 -18.63 16.99
CA LEU A 23 32.20 -17.56 17.70
C LEU A 23 32.98 -16.25 17.52
N ALA A 24 32.45 -15.34 16.71
CA ALA A 24 32.97 -13.97 16.64
C ALA A 24 32.11 -13.05 17.52
N SER A 25 32.65 -12.65 18.68
CA SER A 25 32.10 -11.55 19.49
C SER A 25 32.94 -10.30 19.25
N LYS A 26 32.46 -9.36 18.44
CA LYS A 26 33.03 -8.00 18.41
C LYS A 26 32.38 -7.18 19.51
N ARG A 27 33.15 -6.72 20.50
CA ARG A 27 32.73 -5.69 21.44
C ARG A 27 33.14 -4.32 20.90
N GLN A 28 32.16 -3.54 20.43
CA GLN A 28 31.98 -2.14 20.82
C GLN A 28 30.58 -1.66 20.38
N GLY A 29 29.75 -1.27 21.37
CA GLY A 29 28.55 -0.43 21.21
C GLY A 29 27.30 -1.04 20.56
N GLN A 30 26.33 -1.46 21.40
CA GLN A 30 24.88 -1.61 21.13
C GLN A 30 24.38 -2.29 19.83
N ASN A 31 24.40 -3.62 19.79
CA ASN A 31 23.24 -4.52 19.61
C ASN A 31 23.80 -5.96 19.55
N ARG A 32 23.40 -6.85 20.45
CA ARG A 32 23.91 -8.23 20.44
C ARG A 32 23.06 -9.09 19.50
N GLU A 33 23.33 -9.04 18.20
CA GLU A 33 22.94 -10.13 17.30
C GLU A 33 23.85 -11.33 17.56
N ALA A 34 23.26 -12.46 17.97
CA ALA A 34 23.94 -13.76 17.93
C ALA A 34 23.51 -14.47 16.64
N ARG A 35 24.45 -14.71 15.74
CA ARG A 35 24.21 -15.49 14.51
C ARG A 35 24.71 -16.91 14.71
N LEU A 36 23.82 -17.89 14.56
CA LEU A 36 24.18 -19.30 14.46
C LEU A 36 24.11 -19.71 12.99
N THR A 37 25.24 -20.11 12.41
CA THR A 37 25.31 -20.58 11.03
C THR A 37 25.68 -22.06 11.04
N LEU A 38 24.78 -22.92 10.56
CA LEU A 38 25.01 -24.35 10.41
C LEU A 38 25.19 -24.66 8.93
N LYS A 39 26.35 -25.17 8.53
CA LYS A 39 26.63 -25.62 7.15
C LYS A 39 26.87 -27.13 7.13
N PRO A 40 25.83 -27.95 6.94
CA PRO A 40 26.02 -29.38 6.82
C PRO A 40 26.73 -29.70 5.49
N LYS A 41 27.79 -30.51 5.52
CA LYS A 41 28.47 -30.96 4.30
C LYS A 41 27.61 -31.92 3.47
N HIS A 42 26.72 -32.69 4.11
CA HIS A 42 25.67 -33.51 3.47
C HIS A 42 24.41 -33.51 4.36
N GLY A 43 23.22 -33.72 3.77
CA GLY A 43 21.89 -33.52 4.37
C GLY A 43 21.82 -33.76 5.87
N GLY A 44 21.76 -32.66 6.65
CA GLY A 44 21.67 -32.70 8.10
C GLY A 44 20.25 -32.45 8.58
N GLN A 45 19.81 -33.20 9.59
CA GLN A 45 18.60 -32.91 10.36
C GLN A 45 18.98 -32.30 11.71
N LEU A 46 18.30 -31.21 12.08
CA LEU A 46 18.38 -30.62 13.41
C LEU A 46 17.22 -31.16 14.26
N MET A 47 17.52 -31.91 15.32
CA MET A 47 16.52 -32.49 16.21
C MET A 47 16.78 -32.01 17.63
N LEU A 48 15.77 -31.44 18.29
CA LEU A 48 15.88 -30.85 19.63
C LEU A 48 15.03 -31.65 20.62
N SER A 49 15.64 -32.11 21.71
CA SER A 49 15.03 -33.04 22.66
C SER A 49 14.18 -32.38 23.76
N SER A 50 14.11 -31.04 23.82
CA SER A 50 13.30 -30.33 24.82
C SER A 50 12.63 -29.10 24.21
N GLY A 51 11.30 -29.05 24.30
CA GLY A 51 10.42 -28.27 23.44
C GLY A 51 10.46 -26.74 23.56
N ARG A 52 10.00 -26.15 22.44
CA ARG A 52 9.71 -24.75 22.08
C ARG A 52 10.90 -23.86 21.71
N ILE A 53 10.97 -23.54 20.42
CA ILE A 53 11.65 -22.33 19.90
C ILE A 53 10.57 -21.34 19.46
N LYS A 54 10.70 -20.06 19.81
CA LYS A 54 9.95 -18.97 19.17
C LYS A 54 10.86 -18.31 18.13
N LEU A 55 10.68 -18.66 16.87
CA LEU A 55 11.36 -18.07 15.72
C LEU A 55 10.46 -16.96 15.14
N GLY A 56 11.04 -15.82 14.74
CA GLY A 56 10.31 -14.75 14.04
C GLY A 56 10.11 -15.08 12.56
N GLU A 57 11.22 -15.24 11.82
CA GLU A 57 11.24 -15.64 10.40
C GLU A 57 12.37 -16.66 10.18
N VAL A 58 12.14 -17.66 9.31
CA VAL A 58 13.13 -18.68 8.93
C VAL A 58 13.42 -18.55 7.43
N PHE A 59 14.69 -18.32 7.09
CA PHE A 59 15.18 -18.35 5.71
C PHE A 59 16.13 -19.53 5.53
N LEU A 60 15.76 -20.49 4.68
CA LEU A 60 16.65 -21.53 4.19
C LEU A 60 17.12 -21.11 2.80
N SER A 61 18.35 -20.61 2.68
CA SER A 61 18.96 -20.26 1.39
C SER A 61 20.14 -21.18 1.09
N GLY A 62 20.06 -21.92 -0.01
CA GLY A 62 21.09 -22.85 -0.45
C GLY A 62 21.00 -23.16 -1.93
N ILE A 63 20.87 -22.15 -2.79
CA ILE A 63 21.20 -22.28 -4.22
C ILE A 63 21.83 -20.95 -4.67
N ASN A 64 23.15 -20.98 -4.91
CA ASN A 64 23.88 -19.91 -5.59
C ASN A 64 23.87 -20.17 -7.10
N GLY A 65 23.72 -19.12 -7.89
CA GLY A 65 23.78 -19.10 -9.36
C GLY A 65 22.54 -18.39 -9.90
N LEU A 66 22.60 -17.21 -10.53
CA LEU A 66 23.55 -16.74 -11.53
C LEU A 66 23.78 -15.23 -11.35
N ARG A 67 25.03 -14.82 -11.23
CA ARG A 67 25.45 -13.42 -11.41
C ARG A 67 25.42 -13.14 -12.91
N GLY A 68 24.37 -12.46 -13.37
CA GLY A 68 24.31 -11.98 -14.75
C GLY A 68 25.42 -10.97 -15.01
N GLU A 69 26.15 -11.16 -16.10
CA GLU A 69 27.09 -10.16 -16.61
C GLU A 69 26.34 -8.85 -16.91
N ARG A 70 27.01 -7.74 -16.60
CA ARG A 70 26.51 -6.39 -16.88
C ARG A 70 26.39 -6.24 -18.40
N GLY A 71 25.17 -6.15 -18.91
CA GLY A 71 24.93 -5.86 -20.32
C GLY A 71 25.62 -4.55 -20.74
N GLU A 72 26.21 -4.55 -21.94
CA GLU A 72 26.82 -3.37 -22.52
C GLU A 72 25.79 -2.24 -22.64
N LYS A 73 26.26 -1.02 -22.40
CA LYS A 73 25.43 0.19 -22.43
C LYS A 73 25.01 0.44 -23.88
N GLY A 74 23.71 0.32 -24.17
CA GLY A 74 23.17 0.61 -25.49
C GLY A 74 23.56 2.02 -25.96
N ALA A 75 23.87 2.15 -27.26
CA ALA A 75 24.19 3.42 -27.88
C ALA A 75 23.08 4.45 -27.60
N LYS A 76 23.50 5.68 -27.31
CA LYS A 76 22.58 6.80 -27.06
C LYS A 76 21.75 7.03 -28.31
N GLY A 77 20.43 6.86 -28.19
CA GLY A 77 19.50 7.13 -29.29
C GLY A 77 19.65 8.56 -29.80
N GLU A 78 19.55 8.73 -31.12
CA GLU A 78 19.56 10.05 -31.76
C GLU A 78 18.42 10.90 -31.19
N LYS A 79 18.72 12.19 -30.99
CA LYS A 79 17.77 13.15 -30.44
C LYS A 79 16.65 13.31 -31.47
N GLY A 80 15.42 12.92 -31.10
CA GLY A 80 14.25 13.17 -31.94
C GLY A 80 14.16 14.64 -32.32
N SER A 81 13.78 14.91 -33.57
CA SER A 81 13.51 16.26 -34.04
C SER A 81 12.50 16.94 -33.11
N GLN A 82 12.76 18.20 -32.79
CA GLN A 82 11.85 19.02 -32.02
C GLN A 82 10.51 19.07 -32.75
N GLY A 83 9.45 18.59 -32.10
CA GLY A 83 8.10 18.65 -32.66
C GLY A 83 7.73 20.09 -33.02
N GLU A 84 6.92 20.24 -34.07
CA GLU A 84 6.39 21.54 -34.47
C GLU A 84 5.78 22.25 -33.25
N LYS A 85 6.13 23.53 -33.11
CA LYS A 85 5.61 24.39 -32.06
C LYS A 85 4.09 24.37 -32.17
N GLY A 86 3.42 23.77 -31.19
CA GLY A 86 1.96 23.74 -31.14
C GLY A 86 1.39 25.14 -31.30
N ASP A 87 0.27 25.25 -32.01
CA ASP A 87 -0.44 26.50 -32.20
C ASP A 87 -0.59 27.21 -30.86
N LYS A 88 -0.33 28.52 -30.88
CA LYS A 88 -0.52 29.38 -29.73
C LYS A 88 -1.99 29.24 -29.32
N GLY A 89 -2.24 28.57 -28.19
CA GLY A 89 -3.57 28.46 -27.62
C GLY A 89 -4.22 29.83 -27.57
N ASP A 90 -5.51 29.87 -27.90
CA ASP A 90 -6.28 31.11 -27.99
C ASP A 90 -6.00 32.00 -26.78
N SER A 91 -5.65 33.25 -27.08
CA SER A 91 -5.37 34.24 -26.06
C SER A 91 -6.67 34.47 -25.29
N CYS A 92 -6.68 34.24 -23.96
CA CYS A 92 -7.79 34.58 -23.08
C CYS A 92 -8.05 36.10 -23.17
N SER A 93 -8.92 36.50 -24.09
CA SER A 93 -9.37 37.88 -24.19
C SER A 93 -10.52 38.07 -23.20
N SER A 94 -10.27 38.92 -22.20
CA SER A 94 -11.29 39.66 -21.44
C SER A 94 -12.33 38.89 -20.60
N SER A 95 -11.99 37.76 -19.98
CA SER A 95 -12.77 37.22 -18.82
C SER A 95 -11.99 36.25 -17.91
N CYS A 96 -10.66 36.30 -17.93
CA CYS A 96 -9.86 35.67 -16.90
C CYS A 96 -9.99 36.53 -15.61
N LYS A 97 -11.07 36.33 -14.83
CA LYS A 97 -11.10 36.74 -13.41
C LYS A 97 -9.83 36.17 -12.78
N ASN A 98 -9.12 36.99 -12.02
CA ASN A 98 -7.88 36.62 -11.33
C ASN A 98 -7.95 35.17 -10.85
N ILE A 99 -7.05 34.29 -11.35
CA ILE A 99 -6.92 32.89 -10.91
C ILE A 99 -6.70 32.81 -9.38
N PHE A 100 -6.29 33.92 -8.79
CA PHE A 100 -6.22 34.13 -7.35
C PHE A 100 -7.15 35.28 -6.94
N THR A 101 -8.38 34.96 -6.57
CA THR A 101 -9.16 35.85 -5.69
C THR A 101 -8.74 35.53 -4.26
N SER A 102 -7.91 36.40 -3.67
CA SER A 102 -7.67 36.34 -2.24
C SER A 102 -8.98 36.63 -1.52
N SER A 103 -9.60 35.62 -0.91
CA SER A 103 -10.86 35.80 -0.20
C SER A 103 -10.61 36.43 1.16
N THR A 104 -11.36 37.48 1.49
CA THR A 104 -11.52 37.97 2.87
C THR A 104 -12.67 37.27 3.59
N SER A 105 -13.39 36.35 2.91
CA SER A 105 -14.51 35.62 3.50
C SER A 105 -14.04 34.66 4.58
N GLU A 106 -14.67 34.75 5.75
CA GLU A 106 -14.42 33.81 6.86
C GLU A 106 -15.08 32.44 6.60
N SER A 107 -16.21 32.41 5.88
CA SER A 107 -16.97 31.20 5.55
C SER A 107 -16.68 30.68 4.15
N CYS A 108 -16.57 29.35 4.02
CA CYS A 108 -16.50 28.66 2.74
C CYS A 108 -17.89 28.16 2.36
N ASP A 109 -18.48 28.72 1.30
CA ASP A 109 -19.79 28.37 0.77
C ASP A 109 -19.75 28.22 -0.76
N ALA A 110 -20.92 28.07 -1.39
CA ALA A 110 -21.03 27.87 -2.83
C ALA A 110 -20.49 29.05 -3.67
N ARG A 111 -20.39 30.26 -3.11
CA ARG A 111 -19.87 31.45 -3.78
C ARG A 111 -18.35 31.55 -3.69
N THR A 112 -17.77 31.04 -2.61
CA THR A 112 -16.33 31.05 -2.37
C THR A 112 -15.65 29.74 -2.77
N GLU A 113 -16.39 28.78 -3.33
CA GLU A 113 -15.86 27.50 -3.80
C GLU A 113 -14.73 27.74 -4.84
N GLY A 114 -13.58 27.11 -4.61
CA GLY A 114 -12.37 27.28 -5.42
C GLY A 114 -11.48 28.47 -5.01
N GLU A 115 -11.89 29.29 -4.05
CA GLU A 115 -11.07 30.42 -3.57
C GLU A 115 -9.93 29.97 -2.67
N LEU A 116 -8.83 30.74 -2.69
CA LEU A 116 -7.68 30.56 -1.81
C LEU A 116 -7.65 31.66 -0.76
N ARG A 117 -7.38 31.28 0.49
CA ARG A 117 -7.26 32.18 1.64
C ARG A 117 -5.93 31.95 2.34
N TYR A 118 -5.09 32.98 2.43
CA TYR A 118 -3.87 32.93 3.23
C TYR A 118 -4.10 33.62 4.57
N ASP A 119 -4.03 32.86 5.66
CA ASP A 119 -4.08 33.43 7.01
C ASP A 119 -2.68 33.87 7.43
N LYS A 120 -2.47 35.18 7.50
CA LYS A 120 -1.20 35.78 7.94
C LYS A 120 -0.86 35.47 9.40
N LYS A 121 -1.86 35.27 10.28
CA LYS A 121 -1.62 34.99 11.71
C LYS A 121 -1.12 33.56 11.91
N SER A 122 -1.71 32.60 11.20
CA SER A 122 -1.30 31.19 11.29
C SER A 122 -0.26 30.79 10.24
N SER A 123 0.07 31.66 9.29
CA SER A 123 0.94 31.38 8.14
C SER A 123 0.48 30.18 7.30
N HIS A 124 -0.82 29.92 7.22
CA HIS A 124 -1.40 28.80 6.50
C HIS A 124 -2.18 29.26 5.27
N LEU A 125 -2.04 28.52 4.17
CA LEU A 125 -2.87 28.68 2.98
C LEU A 125 -4.07 27.73 3.10
N PHE A 126 -5.26 28.16 2.68
CA PHE A 126 -6.49 27.39 2.68
C PHE A 126 -7.14 27.42 1.29
N LEU A 127 -7.75 26.32 0.87
CA LEU A 127 -8.60 26.20 -0.31
C LEU A 127 -10.04 25.97 0.14
N CYS A 128 -10.98 26.76 -0.36
CA CYS A 128 -12.40 26.48 -0.16
C CYS A 128 -12.83 25.39 -1.13
N SER A 129 -13.12 24.20 -0.60
CA SER A 129 -13.62 23.08 -1.40
C SER A 129 -14.69 22.31 -0.64
N ARG A 130 -15.79 22.01 -1.33
CA ARG A 130 -17.00 21.36 -0.83
C ARG A 130 -17.58 22.10 0.39
N LYS A 131 -17.64 23.43 0.32
CA LYS A 131 -18.12 24.29 1.42
C LYS A 131 -17.32 24.15 2.73
N GLN A 132 -16.07 23.70 2.66
CA GLN A 132 -15.15 23.70 3.80
C GLN A 132 -13.79 24.30 3.43
N TRP A 133 -13.22 25.09 4.34
CA TRP A 133 -11.83 25.55 4.22
C TRP A 133 -10.88 24.39 4.53
N GLN A 134 -10.14 23.95 3.52
CA GLN A 134 -9.12 22.91 3.65
C GLN A 134 -7.75 23.58 3.70
N GLN A 135 -6.98 23.33 4.77
CA GLN A 135 -5.62 23.84 4.86
C GLN A 135 -4.74 23.16 3.82
N LEU A 136 -4.15 23.96 2.94
CA LEU A 136 -3.05 23.54 2.07
C LEU A 136 -1.78 23.54 2.90
N GLN A 137 -1.18 22.36 3.06
CA GLN A 137 0.04 22.20 3.83
C GLN A 137 1.22 22.77 3.05
N THR A 138 1.59 24.02 3.35
CA THR A 138 2.86 24.61 2.90
C THR A 138 3.97 24.06 3.78
N VAL A 139 4.51 22.89 3.44
CA VAL A 139 5.68 22.40 4.18
C VAL A 139 6.85 23.33 3.90
N LEU A 140 7.34 24.02 4.94
CA LEU A 140 8.55 24.82 4.88
C LEU A 140 9.69 23.91 4.38
N ARG A 141 10.36 24.32 3.29
CA ARG A 141 11.62 23.74 2.82
C ARG A 141 12.66 23.91 3.95
N GLY A 142 12.79 22.93 4.83
CA GLY A 142 13.74 23.05 5.95
C GLY A 142 13.69 21.95 7.01
N GLU A 143 12.56 21.29 7.25
CA GLU A 143 12.46 20.23 8.27
C GLU A 143 12.11 18.87 7.65
N ILE A 144 13.01 18.36 6.81
CA ILE A 144 13.06 16.92 6.56
C ILE A 144 13.86 16.33 7.71
N SER A 145 13.17 15.75 8.71
CA SER A 145 13.82 15.15 9.89
C SER A 145 14.84 14.05 9.56
N ASN A 146 14.82 13.54 8.32
CA ASN A 146 15.69 12.49 7.79
C ASN A 146 16.39 12.87 6.47
N SER A 147 17.02 14.03 6.35
CA SER A 147 17.71 14.43 5.10
C SER A 147 19.01 13.63 4.84
N PRO A 148 19.22 13.04 3.64
CA PRO A 148 18.27 12.95 2.53
C PRO A 148 17.17 11.89 2.78
N PRO A 149 15.91 12.13 2.38
CA PRO A 149 14.81 11.18 2.58
C PRO A 149 15.17 9.76 2.14
N ARG A 150 14.82 8.79 2.98
CA ARG A 150 15.04 7.36 2.72
C ARG A 150 14.07 6.83 1.67
N LYS A 151 14.30 5.64 1.11
CA LYS A 151 13.50 5.13 -0.01
C LYS A 151 12.07 4.74 0.37
N SER A 152 11.87 4.27 1.59
CA SER A 152 10.58 3.79 2.08
C SER A 152 10.52 3.85 3.60
N CYS A 153 9.32 3.64 4.17
CA CYS A 153 9.16 3.50 5.62
C CYS A 153 10.01 2.35 6.18
N LEU A 154 10.17 1.26 5.43
CA LEU A 154 11.02 0.12 5.82
C LEU A 154 12.50 0.52 5.92
N ASP A 155 13.00 1.32 4.98
CA ASP A 155 14.39 1.82 5.00
C ASP A 155 14.62 2.75 6.20
N ILE A 156 13.67 3.64 6.52
CA ILE A 156 13.70 4.46 7.75
C ILE A 156 13.80 3.57 8.99
N LEU A 157 12.95 2.55 9.08
CA LEU A 157 12.94 1.64 10.22
C LEU A 157 14.28 0.90 10.37
N PHE A 158 14.83 0.36 9.28
CA PHE A 158 16.11 -0.35 9.34
C PHE A 158 17.31 0.53 9.68
N LYS A 159 17.23 1.83 9.39
CA LYS A 159 18.23 2.80 9.81
C LYS A 159 18.11 3.23 11.26
N GLY A 160 17.05 2.80 11.97
CA GLY A 160 16.78 3.24 13.34
C GLY A 160 16.32 4.70 13.43
N GLU A 161 15.79 5.24 12.32
CA GLU A 161 15.35 6.63 12.21
C GLU A 161 13.84 6.81 12.46
N GLY A 162 13.12 5.70 12.73
CA GLY A 162 11.70 5.71 13.06
C GLY A 162 11.44 6.26 14.46
N GLN A 163 10.52 7.21 14.57
CA GLN A 163 10.09 7.85 15.83
C GLN A 163 8.67 7.43 16.26
N GLY A 164 8.15 6.33 15.69
CA GLY A 164 6.78 5.84 15.88
C GLY A 164 5.93 5.95 14.63
N ASP A 165 4.64 5.70 14.74
CA ASP A 165 3.71 5.78 13.60
C ASP A 165 3.42 7.24 13.23
N GLY A 166 3.36 7.55 11.94
CA GLY A 166 3.07 8.92 11.50
C GLY A 166 3.59 9.25 10.11
N MET A 167 3.60 10.54 9.78
CA MET A 167 3.98 11.03 8.46
C MET A 167 5.50 11.25 8.36
N TYR A 168 6.16 10.57 7.43
CA TYR A 168 7.59 10.69 7.15
C TYR A 168 7.85 11.16 5.72
N TRP A 169 8.99 11.79 5.50
CA TRP A 169 9.49 12.04 4.15
C TRP A 169 10.17 10.80 3.58
N ILE A 170 9.76 10.39 2.39
CA ILE A 170 10.37 9.29 1.64
C ILE A 170 10.65 9.72 0.20
N ASN A 171 11.65 9.09 -0.43
CA ASN A 171 11.98 9.25 -1.84
C ASN A 171 12.23 7.87 -2.48
N PRO A 172 11.17 7.19 -2.96
CA PRO A 172 11.29 5.86 -3.56
C PRO A 172 12.23 5.80 -4.77
N ALA A 173 12.35 6.90 -5.54
CA ALA A 173 13.28 6.97 -6.66
C ALA A 173 14.75 6.96 -6.21
N GLY A 174 15.03 7.44 -4.99
CA GLY A 174 16.38 7.52 -4.42
C GLY A 174 17.29 8.55 -5.11
N THR A 175 16.74 9.38 -5.99
CA THR A 175 17.43 10.45 -6.72
C THR A 175 16.60 11.73 -6.63
N ASP A 176 17.25 12.88 -6.86
CA ASP A 176 16.62 14.21 -6.86
C ASP A 176 15.58 14.42 -5.75
N PRO A 177 16.01 14.49 -4.47
CA PRO A 177 15.11 14.63 -3.34
C PRO A 177 14.22 15.87 -3.40
N GLU A 178 14.63 16.91 -4.11
CA GLU A 178 13.83 18.14 -4.25
C GLU A 178 12.58 17.93 -5.10
N ARG A 179 12.61 16.98 -6.05
CA ARG A 179 11.50 16.69 -6.96
C ARG A 179 10.73 15.43 -6.60
N ASN A 180 11.42 14.42 -6.09
CA ASN A 180 10.86 13.08 -5.93
C ASN A 180 10.46 12.75 -4.49
N ALA A 181 10.86 13.55 -3.50
CA ALA A 181 10.47 13.31 -2.12
C ALA A 181 9.03 13.77 -1.87
N PHE A 182 8.29 12.97 -1.12
CA PHE A 182 6.95 13.29 -0.66
C PHE A 182 6.74 12.74 0.75
N ARG A 183 5.66 13.18 1.41
CA ARG A 183 5.29 12.65 2.73
C ARG A 183 4.43 11.40 2.58
N ALA A 184 4.74 10.34 3.31
CA ALA A 184 3.94 9.12 3.38
C ALA A 184 3.65 8.77 4.84
N TYR A 185 2.46 8.22 5.09
CA TYR A 185 2.15 7.68 6.40
C TYR A 185 2.85 6.33 6.58
N CYS A 186 3.67 6.23 7.61
CA CYS A 186 4.39 5.03 7.99
C CYS A 186 3.80 4.44 9.28
N ASP A 187 3.48 3.16 9.25
CA ASP A 187 3.29 2.36 10.46
C ASP A 187 4.61 1.63 10.76
N MET A 188 5.27 2.10 11.81
CA MET A 188 6.57 1.66 12.31
C MET A 188 6.45 0.66 13.47
N THR A 189 5.24 0.35 13.93
CA THR A 189 5.03 -0.49 15.13
C THR A 189 4.43 -1.85 14.80
N THR A 190 3.44 -1.92 13.91
CA THR A 190 2.63 -3.12 13.72
C THR A 190 3.39 -4.21 12.97
N SER A 191 3.43 -5.42 13.54
CA SER A 191 4.05 -6.60 12.90
C SER A 191 5.47 -6.34 12.40
N GLY A 192 6.27 -5.66 13.23
CA GLY A 192 7.65 -5.29 12.94
C GLY A 192 7.80 -4.00 12.15
N GLY A 193 6.72 -3.26 11.88
CA GLY A 193 6.76 -1.93 11.30
C GLY A 193 7.26 -1.85 9.85
N GLY A 194 7.56 -0.63 9.42
CA GLY A 194 8.09 -0.32 8.09
C GLY A 194 7.02 -0.31 6.99
N TRP A 195 5.74 -0.33 7.37
CA TRP A 195 4.62 -0.31 6.43
C TRP A 195 4.40 1.10 5.89
N THR A 196 4.28 1.22 4.57
CA THR A 196 3.91 2.47 3.90
C THR A 196 2.44 2.40 3.50
N LEU A 197 1.64 3.38 3.90
CA LEU A 197 0.24 3.47 3.48
C LEU A 197 0.17 3.81 2.00
N VAL A 198 -0.57 3.02 1.23
CA VAL A 198 -0.70 3.23 -0.21
C VAL A 198 -2.11 3.55 -0.68
N ALA A 199 -3.13 3.15 0.07
CA ALA A 199 -4.51 3.51 -0.24
C ALA A 199 -5.39 3.48 1.00
N LYS A 200 -6.48 4.25 0.95
CA LYS A 200 -7.52 4.24 1.99
C LYS A 200 -8.90 4.41 1.38
N VAL A 201 -9.90 3.82 2.02
CA VAL A 201 -11.33 4.00 1.71
C VAL A 201 -12.08 4.33 3.00
N THR A 202 -12.86 5.41 3.01
CA THR A 202 -13.62 5.88 4.18
C THR A 202 -15.11 6.07 3.91
N HIS A 203 -15.53 6.08 2.63
CA HIS A 203 -16.95 6.18 2.26
C HIS A 203 -17.17 5.67 0.83
N ASP A 204 -18.01 4.66 0.62
CA ASP A 204 -18.09 3.94 -0.66
C ASP A 204 -18.46 4.81 -1.86
N TYR A 205 -19.57 5.53 -1.80
CA TYR A 205 -20.13 6.11 -3.01
C TYR A 205 -19.53 7.45 -3.40
N SER A 206 -18.91 8.17 -2.46
CA SER A 206 -18.45 9.55 -2.68
C SER A 206 -17.25 9.64 -3.63
N TRP A 207 -16.44 8.58 -3.74
CA TRP A 207 -15.35 8.51 -4.71
C TRP A 207 -15.75 7.73 -5.98
N VAL A 208 -16.69 6.77 -5.88
CA VAL A 208 -17.15 5.97 -7.03
C VAL A 208 -18.10 6.74 -7.95
N CYS A 209 -19.08 7.43 -7.38
CA CYS A 209 -20.12 8.16 -8.11
C CYS A 209 -20.40 9.51 -7.43
N PRO A 210 -19.49 10.48 -7.58
CA PRO A 210 -19.60 11.76 -6.88
C PRO A 210 -20.87 12.55 -7.26
N ASP A 211 -21.44 12.31 -8.44
CA ASP A 211 -22.71 12.89 -8.89
C ASP A 211 -23.94 12.42 -8.07
N ARG A 212 -23.74 11.50 -7.13
CA ARG A 212 -24.77 10.96 -6.24
C ARG A 212 -24.64 11.43 -4.79
N ASP A 213 -23.69 12.34 -4.51
CA ASP A 213 -23.48 12.94 -3.18
C ASP A 213 -23.36 11.90 -2.04
N GLY A 214 -22.68 10.79 -2.31
CA GLY A 214 -22.51 9.70 -1.33
C GLY A 214 -23.72 8.75 -1.22
N GLY A 215 -24.76 8.92 -2.05
CA GLY A 215 -25.82 7.94 -2.23
C GLY A 215 -25.45 6.82 -3.20
N MET A 216 -26.27 5.77 -3.27
CA MET A 216 -26.04 4.64 -4.18
C MET A 216 -25.85 5.08 -5.64
N CYS A 217 -24.93 4.42 -6.35
CA CYS A 217 -24.58 4.72 -7.75
C CYS A 217 -25.67 4.38 -8.77
N ARG A 218 -26.83 3.85 -8.34
CA ARG A 218 -27.97 3.58 -9.22
C ARG A 218 -28.41 4.87 -9.93
N GLY A 219 -28.35 4.86 -11.27
CA GLY A 219 -28.68 6.01 -12.11
C GLY A 219 -27.58 7.07 -12.24
N SER A 220 -26.38 6.82 -11.71
CA SER A 220 -25.21 7.68 -11.92
C SER A 220 -24.81 7.74 -13.39
N LYS A 221 -24.38 8.91 -13.84
CA LYS A 221 -23.83 9.13 -15.17
C LYS A 221 -22.30 8.94 -15.22
N THR A 222 -21.68 8.73 -14.06
CA THR A 222 -20.23 8.52 -13.95
C THR A 222 -19.83 7.28 -14.74
N ASN A 223 -18.69 7.37 -15.45
CA ASN A 223 -18.13 6.25 -16.19
C ASN A 223 -17.68 5.15 -15.19
N PRO A 224 -18.22 3.93 -15.24
CA PRO A 224 -17.82 2.84 -14.35
C PRO A 224 -16.34 2.47 -14.41
N LEU A 225 -15.64 2.75 -15.50
CA LEU A 225 -14.19 2.51 -15.58
C LEU A 225 -13.40 3.34 -14.57
N ASN A 226 -13.99 4.46 -14.12
CA ASN A 226 -13.43 5.32 -13.09
C ASN A 226 -13.71 4.80 -11.67
N ALA A 227 -14.52 3.74 -11.51
CA ALA A 227 -14.88 3.13 -10.21
C ALA A 227 -13.80 2.19 -9.64
N ASN A 228 -12.63 2.12 -10.27
CA ASN A 228 -11.47 1.40 -9.78
C ASN A 228 -10.69 2.29 -8.80
N LEU A 229 -10.43 1.82 -7.57
CA LEU A 229 -9.65 2.56 -6.57
C LEU A 229 -8.28 3.01 -7.08
N PHE A 230 -7.66 2.23 -7.96
CA PHE A 230 -6.33 2.49 -8.55
C PHE A 230 -6.43 3.13 -9.94
N HIS A 231 -7.51 3.87 -10.21
CA HIS A 231 -7.62 4.70 -11.39
C HIS A 231 -6.95 6.06 -11.12
N ASP A 232 -6.26 6.61 -12.12
CA ASP A 232 -5.50 7.87 -12.06
C ASP A 232 -6.25 9.08 -11.47
N ILE A 233 -7.59 9.06 -11.44
CA ILE A 233 -8.42 10.15 -10.88
C ILE A 233 -8.45 10.15 -9.34
N HIS A 234 -8.22 8.98 -8.73
CA HIS A 234 -8.17 8.77 -7.28
C HIS A 234 -6.75 8.86 -6.74
N GLN A 235 -5.78 9.08 -7.62
CA GLN A 235 -4.39 9.24 -7.26
C GLN A 235 -4.19 10.53 -6.45
N ARG A 236 -3.36 10.45 -5.42
CA ARG A 236 -2.86 11.58 -4.63
C ARG A 236 -1.36 11.47 -4.43
N ASP A 237 -0.72 12.61 -4.21
CA ASP A 237 0.71 12.67 -3.87
C ASP A 237 0.98 12.12 -2.46
N THR A 238 -0.02 12.18 -1.58
CA THR A 238 0.04 11.62 -0.24
C THR A 238 -1.27 10.94 0.14
N VAL A 239 -1.17 9.90 0.95
CA VAL A 239 -2.32 9.29 1.63
C VAL A 239 -2.04 9.37 3.11
N ASP A 240 -2.98 9.94 3.87
CA ASP A 240 -2.82 10.23 5.29
C ASP A 240 -4.00 9.67 6.10
N LEU A 241 -3.71 8.85 7.12
CA LEU A 241 -4.73 8.33 8.05
C LEU A 241 -5.18 9.37 9.09
N SER A 242 -4.42 10.44 9.32
CA SER A 242 -4.82 11.52 10.23
C SER A 242 -6.11 12.21 9.75
N ILE A 243 -6.33 12.23 8.44
CA ILE A 243 -7.54 12.76 7.81
C ILE A 243 -8.67 11.72 7.96
N LYS A 244 -9.53 11.95 8.95
CA LYS A 244 -10.70 11.12 9.26
C LYS A 244 -11.99 11.53 8.53
N SER A 245 -12.00 12.69 7.86
CA SER A 245 -13.13 13.14 7.05
C SER A 245 -13.27 12.33 5.75
N ASN A 246 -14.42 12.47 5.08
CA ASN A 246 -14.71 11.80 3.81
C ASN A 246 -14.29 12.64 2.57
N VAL A 247 -13.47 13.67 2.77
CA VAL A 247 -13.04 14.57 1.68
C VAL A 247 -12.27 13.81 0.61
N ASP A 248 -11.52 12.78 0.99
CA ASP A 248 -10.79 11.84 0.13
C ASP A 248 -11.13 10.39 0.49
N ALA A 249 -12.38 10.03 0.22
CA ALA A 249 -12.99 8.79 0.69
C ALA A 249 -12.52 7.50 0.00
N GLY A 250 -11.73 7.60 -1.06
CA GLY A 250 -11.16 6.48 -1.80
C GLY A 250 -10.02 7.01 -2.62
N VAL A 251 -8.81 6.93 -2.08
CA VAL A 251 -7.60 7.48 -2.70
C VAL A 251 -6.43 6.54 -2.55
N HIS A 252 -5.47 6.66 -3.46
CA HIS A 252 -4.24 5.89 -3.46
C HIS A 252 -3.04 6.75 -3.87
N LEU A 253 -1.83 6.28 -3.53
CA LEU A 253 -0.59 6.82 -4.08
C LEU A 253 -0.47 6.44 -5.56
N ASN A 254 0.34 7.18 -6.31
CA ASN A 254 0.67 6.84 -7.69
C ASN A 254 1.08 5.37 -7.86
N ASP A 255 0.51 4.67 -8.83
CA ASP A 255 0.71 3.22 -9.02
C ASP A 255 2.18 2.85 -9.25
N THR A 256 2.94 3.72 -9.94
CA THR A 256 4.39 3.52 -10.13
C THR A 256 5.13 3.63 -8.80
N ILE A 257 4.74 4.58 -7.94
CA ILE A 257 5.28 4.72 -6.59
C ILE A 257 4.95 3.48 -5.75
N ILE A 258 3.69 3.01 -5.77
CA ILE A 258 3.27 1.80 -5.06
C ILE A 258 4.13 0.61 -5.51
N ARG A 259 4.31 0.43 -6.81
CA ARG A 259 5.15 -0.65 -7.36
C ARG A 259 6.60 -0.52 -6.91
N MET A 260 7.19 0.67 -6.94
CA MET A 260 8.56 0.90 -6.48
C MET A 260 8.73 0.56 -5.00
N LEU A 261 7.79 1.00 -4.15
CA LEU A 261 7.78 0.68 -2.72
C LEU A 261 7.67 -0.83 -2.48
N PHE A 262 6.78 -1.49 -3.21
CA PHE A 262 6.56 -2.92 -3.10
C PHE A 262 7.79 -3.76 -3.50
N ILE A 263 8.41 -3.47 -4.65
CA ILE A 263 9.56 -4.25 -5.14
C ILE A 263 10.87 -3.96 -4.41
N SER A 264 11.04 -2.75 -3.88
CA SER A 264 12.22 -2.38 -3.08
C SER A 264 12.12 -2.86 -1.63
N GLY A 265 10.93 -3.26 -1.22
CA GLY A 265 10.60 -3.76 0.10
C GLY A 265 10.64 -5.28 0.22
N ARG A 266 9.87 -5.81 1.18
CA ARG A 266 9.67 -7.25 1.44
C ARG A 266 8.60 -7.87 0.55
N GLN A 267 8.10 -7.14 -0.46
CA GLN A 267 6.97 -7.55 -1.31
C GLN A 267 5.79 -8.06 -0.47
N SER A 268 5.38 -7.28 0.52
CA SER A 268 4.21 -7.59 1.36
C SER A 268 3.08 -6.60 1.10
N VAL A 269 1.83 -7.06 1.20
CA VAL A 269 0.64 -6.20 1.19
C VAL A 269 -0.17 -6.48 2.43
N ARG A 270 -0.47 -5.43 3.20
CA ARG A 270 -1.29 -5.50 4.41
C ARG A 270 -2.65 -4.85 4.16
N PHE A 271 -3.67 -5.48 4.72
CA PHE A 271 -5.06 -5.07 4.63
C PHE A 271 -5.59 -4.85 6.04
N THR A 272 -6.04 -3.62 6.29
CA THR A 272 -6.62 -3.22 7.56
C THR A 272 -8.08 -2.86 7.34
N PHE A 273 -8.98 -3.56 8.01
CA PHE A 273 -10.42 -3.32 7.97
C PHE A 273 -10.89 -2.81 9.33
N VAL A 274 -11.73 -1.78 9.29
CA VAL A 274 -12.39 -1.20 10.47
C VAL A 274 -13.87 -1.52 10.38
N GLY A 275 -14.37 -2.44 11.18
CA GLY A 275 -15.77 -2.89 11.16
C GLY A 275 -16.74 -1.96 11.90
N SER A 276 -16.26 -1.18 12.87
CA SER A 276 -17.08 -0.27 13.67
C SER A 276 -16.26 0.93 14.15
N GLY A 277 -16.94 2.00 14.56
CA GLY A 277 -16.29 3.24 14.98
C GLY A 277 -15.96 4.19 13.82
N ASN A 278 -15.49 5.38 14.18
CA ASN A 278 -15.14 6.45 13.25
C ASN A 278 -13.62 6.69 13.17
N ASP A 279 -12.81 5.95 13.94
CA ASP A 279 -11.36 6.02 13.94
C ASP A 279 -10.75 4.93 13.02
N TRP A 280 -9.44 4.72 13.12
CA TRP A 280 -8.70 3.69 12.38
C TRP A 280 -8.41 2.45 13.24
N THR A 281 -9.20 2.21 14.28
CA THR A 281 -9.02 1.05 15.14
C THR A 281 -9.44 -0.21 14.38
N ALA A 282 -8.46 -0.99 13.94
CA ALA A 282 -8.70 -2.21 13.15
C ALA A 282 -9.56 -3.22 13.91
N THR A 283 -10.57 -3.78 13.24
CA THR A 283 -11.25 -5.01 13.68
C THR A 283 -10.57 -6.24 13.09
N GLU A 284 -10.10 -6.12 11.85
CA GLU A 284 -9.33 -7.14 11.14
C GLU A 284 -8.10 -6.51 10.52
N ASP A 285 -6.98 -7.20 10.64
CA ASP A 285 -5.70 -6.74 10.12
C ASP A 285 -4.83 -7.96 9.80
N ALA A 286 -4.35 -8.03 8.56
CA ALA A 286 -3.51 -9.13 8.10
C ALA A 286 -2.63 -8.69 6.94
N TYR A 287 -1.56 -9.43 6.70
CA TYR A 287 -0.72 -9.20 5.53
C TYR A 287 -0.38 -10.48 4.78
N ALA A 288 -0.31 -10.32 3.46
CA ALA A 288 0.25 -11.28 2.55
C ALA A 288 1.73 -10.98 2.34
N ALA A 289 2.61 -11.94 2.65
CA ALA A 289 4.02 -11.88 2.31
C ALA A 289 4.28 -12.80 1.11
N PHE A 290 4.59 -12.22 -0.05
CA PHE A 290 4.68 -12.94 -1.31
C PHE A 290 5.99 -13.74 -1.42
N ASN A 291 5.91 -14.86 -2.13
CA ASN A 291 7.05 -15.76 -2.31
C ASN A 291 8.12 -15.11 -3.22
N PRO A 292 9.33 -14.83 -2.70
CA PRO A 292 10.37 -14.14 -3.46
C PRO A 292 10.95 -14.97 -4.61
N SER A 293 10.77 -16.30 -4.58
CA SER A 293 11.21 -17.22 -5.64
C SER A 293 10.27 -17.24 -6.84
N LYS A 294 9.11 -16.58 -6.75
CA LYS A 294 8.11 -16.53 -7.82
C LYS A 294 8.05 -15.14 -8.44
N LYS A 295 7.70 -15.10 -9.72
CA LYS A 295 7.47 -13.84 -10.42
C LYS A 295 6.24 -13.15 -9.83
N ASN A 296 6.42 -11.90 -9.39
CA ASN A 296 5.36 -11.11 -8.77
C ASN A 296 4.92 -9.94 -9.67
N ARG A 297 3.68 -9.99 -10.15
CA ARG A 297 3.02 -8.99 -11.01
C ARG A 297 2.11 -8.02 -10.25
N MET A 298 2.12 -8.05 -8.91
CA MET A 298 1.31 -7.17 -8.08
C MET A 298 1.66 -5.70 -8.36
N PHE A 299 0.67 -4.83 -8.54
CA PHE A 299 0.88 -3.41 -8.90
C PHE A 299 1.56 -3.19 -10.26
N VAL A 300 1.41 -4.12 -11.21
CA VAL A 300 1.83 -3.91 -12.61
C VAL A 300 0.59 -3.60 -13.46
N ASP A 301 0.62 -2.46 -14.16
CA ASP A 301 -0.42 -2.09 -15.11
C ASP A 301 -0.39 -2.98 -16.35
N HIS A 302 -1.55 -3.15 -16.99
CA HIS A 302 -1.75 -3.95 -18.21
C HIS A 302 -1.50 -5.45 -18.05
N GLU A 303 -1.14 -5.91 -16.87
CA GLU A 303 -0.93 -7.32 -16.55
C GLU A 303 -1.90 -7.79 -15.47
N TRP A 304 -2.26 -9.07 -15.56
CA TRP A 304 -3.05 -9.76 -14.55
C TRP A 304 -2.16 -10.55 -13.59
N GLY A 305 -2.47 -10.49 -12.31
CA GLY A 305 -1.89 -11.33 -11.27
C GLY A 305 -2.97 -11.95 -10.40
N GLN A 306 -3.00 -13.28 -10.34
CA GLN A 306 -3.77 -14.04 -9.37
C GLN A 306 -2.80 -14.80 -8.48
N TYR A 307 -3.04 -14.74 -7.17
CA TYR A 307 -2.21 -15.37 -6.17
C TYR A 307 -3.09 -16.17 -5.23
N THR A 308 -2.70 -17.42 -4.93
CA THR A 308 -3.46 -18.29 -4.02
C THR A 308 -2.57 -18.89 -2.94
N LEU A 309 -3.20 -19.22 -1.80
CA LEU A 309 -2.55 -19.99 -0.75
C LEU A 309 -2.23 -21.42 -1.20
N ASP A 310 -3.10 -22.03 -2.02
CA ASP A 310 -2.92 -23.41 -2.52
C ASP A 310 -1.67 -23.54 -3.39
N ASN A 311 -1.38 -22.51 -4.19
CA ASN A 311 -0.15 -22.47 -4.98
C ASN A 311 1.06 -22.07 -4.16
N VAL A 312 0.90 -21.63 -2.90
CA VAL A 312 1.97 -21.06 -2.07
C VAL A 312 2.58 -19.82 -2.74
N ASP A 313 1.72 -18.93 -3.25
CA ASP A 313 2.15 -17.66 -3.85
C ASP A 313 2.51 -16.61 -2.79
N TYR A 314 1.92 -16.72 -1.60
CA TYR A 314 2.19 -15.92 -0.42
C TYR A 314 1.85 -16.70 0.85
N THR A 315 2.27 -16.15 1.99
CA THR A 315 1.77 -16.54 3.31
C THR A 315 0.77 -15.50 3.80
N TRP A 316 -0.33 -15.93 4.40
CA TRP A 316 -1.32 -15.06 5.02
C TRP A 316 -1.10 -14.99 6.53
N ASN A 317 -0.82 -13.78 7.04
CA ASN A 317 -0.42 -13.56 8.42
C ASN A 317 -1.45 -12.65 9.11
N ILE A 318 -2.32 -13.25 9.93
CA ILE A 318 -3.35 -12.51 10.68
C ILE A 318 -2.70 -11.82 11.88
N ILE A 319 -2.84 -10.50 11.94
CA ILE A 319 -2.40 -9.64 13.04
C ILE A 319 -3.54 -9.50 14.05
N LYS A 320 -4.77 -9.27 13.55
CA LYS A 320 -5.97 -9.07 14.36
C LYS A 320 -7.20 -9.62 13.64
N HIS A 321 -8.08 -10.26 14.39
CA HIS A 321 -9.42 -10.67 13.94
C HIS A 321 -10.37 -10.66 15.13
N THR A 322 -11.30 -9.69 15.15
CA THR A 322 -12.18 -9.47 16.31
C THR A 322 -13.60 -10.00 16.10
N ARG A 323 -14.10 -10.00 14.86
CA ARG A 323 -15.45 -10.48 14.52
C ARG A 323 -15.45 -12.01 14.38
N LYS A 324 -15.55 -12.71 15.52
CA LYS A 324 -15.43 -14.19 15.59
C LYS A 324 -16.50 -14.95 14.81
N ASP A 325 -17.64 -14.34 14.56
CA ASP A 325 -18.73 -14.87 13.74
C ASP A 325 -18.44 -14.77 12.23
N LYS A 326 -17.34 -14.09 11.85
CA LYS A 326 -16.95 -13.85 10.46
C LYS A 326 -15.62 -14.53 10.13
N THR A 327 -15.44 -14.79 8.83
CA THR A 327 -14.23 -15.35 8.24
C THR A 327 -13.30 -14.24 7.79
N PHE A 328 -11.99 -14.44 7.91
CA PHE A 328 -10.96 -13.55 7.38
C PHE A 328 -9.78 -14.36 6.85
N SER A 329 -9.98 -15.00 5.69
CA SER A 329 -9.08 -16.06 5.23
C SER A 329 -8.03 -15.60 4.23
N GLY A 330 -8.35 -14.60 3.41
CA GLY A 330 -7.46 -14.09 2.37
C GLY A 330 -6.91 -15.21 1.48
N LYS A 331 -7.75 -16.15 1.02
CA LYS A 331 -7.35 -17.32 0.23
C LYS A 331 -6.85 -16.98 -1.17
N ILE A 332 -7.40 -15.92 -1.76
CA ILE A 332 -7.02 -15.42 -3.08
C ILE A 332 -6.77 -13.92 -3.00
N ILE A 333 -5.70 -13.46 -3.65
CA ILE A 333 -5.41 -12.05 -3.90
C ILE A 333 -5.32 -11.86 -5.41
N CYS A 334 -5.96 -10.82 -5.91
CA CYS A 334 -6.00 -10.52 -7.32
C CYS A 334 -5.65 -9.07 -7.59
N TRP A 335 -4.88 -8.87 -8.65
CA TRP A 335 -4.51 -7.57 -9.18
C TRP A 335 -4.71 -7.54 -10.68
N GLY A 336 -5.36 -6.49 -11.17
CA GLY A 336 -5.42 -6.18 -12.59
C GLY A 336 -5.82 -4.73 -12.81
N ASN A 337 -4.87 -3.90 -13.23
CA ASN A 337 -5.12 -2.49 -13.54
C ASN A 337 -4.88 -2.20 -15.03
N LYS A 338 -5.74 -1.38 -15.65
CA LYS A 338 -5.66 -0.99 -17.07
C LYS A 338 -5.50 -2.18 -18.05
N VAL A 339 -6.04 -3.34 -17.69
CA VAL A 339 -5.92 -4.56 -18.49
C VAL A 339 -6.81 -4.50 -19.74
N LYS A 340 -6.33 -5.06 -20.86
CA LYS A 340 -7.05 -5.04 -22.16
C LYS A 340 -8.24 -5.99 -22.21
N HIS A 341 -8.19 -7.06 -21.44
CA HIS A 341 -9.27 -8.03 -21.32
C HIS A 341 -9.84 -7.91 -19.91
N SER A 342 -10.90 -7.11 -19.75
CA SER A 342 -11.64 -7.11 -18.50
C SER A 342 -12.34 -8.46 -18.38
N TYR A 343 -12.18 -9.13 -17.24
CA TYR A 343 -13.07 -10.23 -16.93
C TYR A 343 -14.48 -9.64 -16.78
N ARG A 344 -15.49 -10.29 -17.36
CA ARG A 344 -16.90 -9.85 -17.36
C ARG A 344 -17.53 -9.62 -15.97
N PHE A 345 -16.78 -9.76 -14.88
CA PHE A 345 -17.31 -9.92 -13.53
C PHE A 345 -16.54 -9.20 -12.40
N TYR A 346 -15.43 -8.47 -12.67
CA TYR A 346 -14.76 -7.60 -11.67
C TYR A 346 -14.27 -6.27 -12.23
N ASP A 347 -14.31 -5.25 -11.38
CA ASP A 347 -13.61 -3.99 -11.60
C ASP A 347 -12.09 -4.20 -11.60
N HIS A 348 -11.40 -3.36 -12.36
CA HIS A 348 -9.94 -3.25 -12.25
C HIS A 348 -9.54 -2.91 -10.81
N GLY A 349 -8.33 -3.28 -10.42
CA GLY A 349 -7.75 -2.94 -9.12
C GLY A 349 -7.34 -4.17 -8.30
N LEU A 350 -7.42 -4.02 -6.97
CA LEU A 350 -6.99 -5.00 -5.97
C LEU A 350 -8.19 -5.64 -5.29
N HIS A 351 -8.21 -6.97 -5.22
CA HIS A 351 -9.23 -7.74 -4.53
C HIS A 351 -8.59 -8.80 -3.64
N VAL A 352 -9.19 -9.08 -2.47
CA VAL A 352 -8.75 -10.14 -1.55
C VAL A 352 -9.95 -10.79 -0.85
N GLY A 353 -9.99 -12.13 -0.77
CA GLY A 353 -11.08 -12.87 -0.11
C GLY A 353 -11.02 -14.38 -0.38
N SER A 354 -12.16 -15.06 -0.34
CA SER A 354 -12.30 -16.45 -0.81
C SER A 354 -12.77 -16.54 -2.25
N PRO A 355 -12.29 -17.54 -3.01
CA PRO A 355 -12.81 -17.79 -4.35
C PRO A 355 -14.27 -18.25 -4.29
N ALA A 356 -15.07 -17.84 -5.28
CA ALA A 356 -16.42 -18.33 -5.49
C ALA A 356 -16.42 -19.76 -6.04
N SER A 357 -17.53 -20.46 -5.81
CA SER A 357 -17.75 -21.85 -6.26
C SER A 357 -17.65 -22.05 -7.78
N ALA A 358 -17.86 -21.01 -8.58
CA ALA A 358 -17.87 -21.10 -10.04
C ALA A 358 -16.47 -21.28 -10.70
N HIS A 359 -15.38 -21.43 -9.92
CA HIS A 359 -14.00 -21.66 -10.40
C HIS A 359 -13.50 -20.63 -11.43
N LYS A 360 -14.04 -19.41 -11.38
CA LYS A 360 -13.66 -18.33 -12.29
C LYS A 360 -12.43 -17.59 -11.72
N PRO A 361 -11.40 -17.29 -12.52
CA PRO A 361 -10.22 -16.56 -12.07
C PRO A 361 -10.62 -15.24 -11.41
N CYS A 362 -10.03 -14.96 -10.25
CA CYS A 362 -10.30 -13.76 -9.45
C CYS A 362 -11.77 -13.51 -9.09
N LEU A 363 -12.64 -14.52 -9.19
CA LEU A 363 -14.00 -14.44 -8.69
C LEU A 363 -14.04 -14.75 -7.21
N LEU A 364 -14.30 -13.73 -6.40
CA LEU A 364 -14.60 -13.83 -4.98
C LEU A 364 -16.04 -14.26 -4.72
N ASP A 365 -16.29 -14.88 -3.57
CA ASP A 365 -17.62 -15.32 -3.11
C ASP A 365 -18.53 -14.13 -2.67
N ASN A 366 -19.85 -14.34 -2.63
CA ASN A 366 -20.89 -13.37 -2.21
C ASN A 366 -21.67 -13.95 -1.02
N ASN A 367 -21.01 -14.17 0.12
CA ASN A 367 -21.59 -14.93 1.23
C ASN A 367 -21.87 -14.11 2.50
N GLU A 368 -21.57 -12.80 2.52
CA GLU A 368 -21.72 -11.89 3.68
C GLU A 368 -21.04 -12.34 4.99
N ASN A 369 -20.23 -13.39 4.92
CA ASN A 369 -19.62 -14.04 6.05
C ASN A 369 -18.10 -13.85 6.07
N GLU A 370 -17.51 -13.41 4.97
CA GLU A 370 -16.10 -13.09 4.89
C GLU A 370 -15.82 -11.58 4.83
N VAL A 371 -14.81 -11.17 5.63
CA VAL A 371 -14.14 -9.88 5.51
C VAL A 371 -13.24 -9.94 4.29
N MET A 372 -13.61 -9.20 3.25
CA MET A 372 -12.91 -9.15 1.97
C MET A 372 -12.82 -7.73 1.44
N LEU A 373 -11.92 -7.54 0.47
CA LEU A 373 -11.86 -6.34 -0.36
C LEU A 373 -12.42 -6.72 -1.72
N LYS A 374 -13.68 -6.37 -1.94
CA LYS A 374 -14.40 -6.70 -3.17
C LYS A 374 -15.24 -5.51 -3.63
N SER A 375 -15.13 -5.16 -4.91
CA SER A 375 -16.09 -4.25 -5.58
C SER A 375 -16.98 -5.03 -6.54
N HIS A 376 -18.24 -4.62 -6.68
CA HIS A 376 -19.20 -5.21 -7.64
C HIS A 376 -19.11 -4.52 -9.00
N TYR A 377 -19.58 -5.21 -10.05
CA TYR A 377 -19.41 -4.86 -11.47
C TYR A 377 -20.41 -3.85 -12.02
N ALA A 378 -19.93 -2.84 -12.76
CA ALA A 378 -20.75 -1.94 -13.58
C ALA A 378 -20.34 -2.02 -15.05
N THR A 379 -21.34 -2.05 -15.93
CA THR A 379 -21.14 -2.22 -17.37
C THR A 379 -21.23 -0.89 -18.11
N LEU A 380 -20.52 -0.77 -19.23
CA LEU A 380 -20.90 0.15 -20.31
C LEU A 380 -21.74 -0.64 -21.34
N GLN A 381 -22.97 -0.22 -21.63
CA GLN A 381 -23.87 -0.86 -22.59
C GLN A 381 -24.50 0.17 -23.55
N GLY A 382 -24.77 -0.24 -24.79
CA GLY A 382 -25.49 0.56 -25.80
C GLY A 382 -24.61 1.41 -26.73
N SER A 383 -25.27 2.13 -27.64
CA SER A 383 -24.66 3.14 -28.54
C SER A 383 -25.49 4.43 -28.50
N PRO A 384 -24.96 5.57 -28.00
CA PRO A 384 -23.65 5.71 -27.36
C PRO A 384 -23.56 4.90 -26.05
N LEU A 385 -22.33 4.58 -25.61
CA LEU A 385 -22.09 3.80 -24.39
C LEU A 385 -22.70 4.51 -23.17
N LYS A 386 -23.64 3.83 -22.49
CA LYS A 386 -24.24 4.29 -21.24
C LYS A 386 -23.77 3.42 -20.08
N ALA A 387 -23.43 4.08 -18.98
CA ALA A 387 -23.16 3.41 -17.72
C ALA A 387 -24.43 2.69 -17.22
N ARG A 388 -24.33 1.39 -16.94
CA ARG A 388 -25.35 0.64 -16.23
C ARG A 388 -24.76 0.14 -14.92
N TRP A 389 -25.26 0.76 -13.86
CA TRP A 389 -25.02 0.40 -12.46
C TRP A 389 -26.14 -0.54 -12.03
N ASP A 390 -25.80 -1.80 -11.71
CA ASP A 390 -26.77 -2.76 -11.19
C ASP A 390 -27.24 -2.36 -9.78
N MET A 391 -28.40 -2.86 -9.34
CA MET A 391 -28.92 -2.62 -7.99
C MET A 391 -28.08 -3.31 -6.90
N ALA A 392 -27.16 -4.21 -7.27
CA ALA A 392 -26.18 -4.81 -6.38
C ALA A 392 -24.98 -3.86 -6.17
N GLN A 393 -25.20 -2.88 -5.30
CA GLN A 393 -24.28 -2.35 -4.30
C GLN A 393 -22.77 -2.37 -4.65
N PHE A 394 -22.29 -1.21 -5.07
CA PHE A 394 -20.88 -0.96 -5.38
C PHE A 394 -20.15 -0.42 -4.16
N GLY A 395 -18.89 -0.80 -4.00
CA GLY A 395 -18.03 -0.28 -2.93
C GLY A 395 -17.38 -1.36 -2.09
N PHE A 396 -16.35 -0.95 -1.36
CA PHE A 396 -15.52 -1.84 -0.56
C PHE A 396 -15.98 -1.94 0.90
N LEU A 397 -16.78 -0.98 1.38
CA LEU A 397 -17.13 -0.85 2.77
C LEU A 397 -18.44 -1.56 3.08
N GLY A 398 -19.53 -1.29 2.38
CA GLY A 398 -20.88 -1.62 2.84
C GLY A 398 -21.82 -2.06 1.72
N ALA A 399 -21.32 -2.76 0.71
CA ALA A 399 -22.16 -3.47 -0.23
C ALA A 399 -22.88 -4.64 0.48
N GLN A 400 -24.08 -4.39 1.04
CA GLN A 400 -25.02 -5.41 1.53
C GLN A 400 -25.12 -6.53 0.49
N PHE A 401 -25.21 -7.76 0.97
CA PHE A 401 -25.29 -8.97 0.14
C PHE A 401 -24.01 -9.39 -0.59
N VAL A 402 -22.89 -8.68 -0.40
CA VAL A 402 -21.61 -9.03 -1.04
C VAL A 402 -20.60 -9.54 -0.03
N GLN A 403 -20.25 -8.70 0.94
CA GLN A 403 -19.17 -8.94 1.90
C GLN A 403 -19.54 -8.47 3.29
N VAL A 404 -18.76 -8.86 4.28
CA VAL A 404 -18.93 -8.32 5.63
C VAL A 404 -18.73 -6.80 5.61
N PRO A 405 -19.69 -6.00 6.12
CA PRO A 405 -19.57 -4.55 6.12
C PRO A 405 -18.39 -4.04 6.95
N ASN A 406 -17.79 -2.95 6.48
CA ASN A 406 -16.70 -2.20 7.07
C ASN A 406 -17.07 -0.71 7.05
N LYS A 407 -16.44 0.07 7.92
CA LYS A 407 -16.49 1.54 7.96
C LYS A 407 -15.30 2.17 7.26
N ARG A 408 -14.14 1.54 7.32
CA ARG A 408 -12.92 2.02 6.65
C ARG A 408 -12.02 0.86 6.25
N ILE A 409 -11.21 1.10 5.24
CA ILE A 409 -10.17 0.18 4.77
C ILE A 409 -8.88 0.96 4.55
N ALA A 410 -7.76 0.39 4.95
CA ALA A 410 -6.42 0.86 4.62
C ALA A 410 -5.61 -0.27 3.99
N ILE A 411 -4.82 0.08 2.97
CA ILE A 411 -3.95 -0.83 2.24
C ILE A 411 -2.52 -0.31 2.37
N TRP A 412 -1.60 -1.22 2.68
CA TRP A 412 -0.21 -0.91 2.93
C TRP A 412 0.71 -1.81 2.13
N VAL A 413 1.90 -1.32 1.83
CA VAL A 413 3.00 -2.13 1.27
C VAL A 413 4.23 -2.05 2.15
N ARG A 414 5.04 -3.10 2.11
CA ARG A 414 6.31 -3.17 2.83
C ARG A 414 7.33 -3.99 2.10
#